data_AF-A0A7W0A5L4-F1
#
_entry.id   AF-A0A7W0A5L4-F1
#
_cell.length_a   1.000
_cell.length_b   1.000
_cell.length_c   1.000
_cell.angle_alpha   90.00
_cell.angle_beta   90.00
_cell.angle_gamma   90.00
#
_symmetry.space_group_name_H-M   'P 1'
#
loop_
_entity.id
_entity.type
_entity.pdbx_description
1 polymer ?
#
loop_
_entity_poly.entity_id
_entity_poly.type
_entity_poly.pdbx_seq_one_letter_code
_entity_poly.pdbx_strand_id
1 'polypeptide(L)' 'MQTTTSDAAIDQVVETLKFLSDRNRMRIVTTLAREETCVCDLIDELELSQPLVSYHLAKLRKAGLVRA' A
#
# COMPACT_ATOMS: atom_id res chain seq x y z
N MET A 1 -16.35 -27.01 -14.97
CA MET A 1 -15.28 -26.29 -14.25
C MET A 1 -15.97 -25.24 -13.40
N GLN A 2 -16.32 -25.60 -12.16
CA GLN A 2 -17.08 -24.72 -11.25
C GLN A 2 -16.05 -23.94 -10.43
N THR A 3 -15.89 -22.64 -10.68
CA THR A 3 -15.12 -21.75 -9.81
C THR A 3 -15.91 -21.61 -8.52
N THR A 4 -15.37 -22.17 -7.44
CA THR A 4 -15.97 -22.02 -6.13
C THR A 4 -15.77 -20.57 -5.69
N THR A 5 -16.71 -20.00 -4.95
CA THR A 5 -16.63 -18.63 -4.39
C THR A 5 -15.30 -18.37 -3.64
N SER A 6 -14.62 -19.43 -3.18
CA SER A 6 -13.31 -19.38 -2.53
C SER A 6 -12.17 -18.97 -3.46
N ASP A 7 -12.18 -19.37 -4.73
CA ASP A 7 -11.05 -19.10 -5.64
C ASP A 7 -10.99 -17.62 -6.01
N ALA A 8 -12.14 -16.99 -6.23
CA ALA A 8 -12.22 -15.55 -6.50
C ALA A 8 -11.75 -14.70 -5.31
N ALA A 9 -12.01 -15.15 -4.08
CA ALA A 9 -11.50 -14.49 -2.88
C ALA A 9 -9.97 -14.61 -2.77
N ILE A 10 -9.42 -15.79 -3.08
CA ILE A 10 -7.97 -16.01 -3.13
C ILE A 10 -7.33 -15.14 -4.20
N ASP A 11 -7.91 -15.06 -5.39
CA ASP A 11 -7.41 -14.20 -6.48
C ASP A 11 -7.37 -12.74 -6.07
N GLN A 12 -8.42 -12.25 -5.39
CA GLN A 12 -8.44 -10.87 -4.89
C GLN A 12 -7.34 -10.60 -3.84
N VAL A 13 -7.08 -11.56 -2.95
CA VAL A 13 -5.97 -11.48 -1.99
C VAL A 13 -4.63 -11.49 -2.71
N VAL A 14 -4.45 -12.38 -3.68
CA VAL A 14 -3.23 -12.46 -4.49
C VAL A 14 -2.96 -11.15 -5.21
N GLU A 15 -3.97 -10.53 -5.82
CA GLU A 15 -3.81 -9.23 -6.48
C GLU A 15 -3.47 -8.11 -5.48
N THR A 16 -4.05 -8.14 -4.29
CA THR A 16 -3.71 -7.18 -3.22
C THR A 16 -2.27 -7.34 -2.75
N LEU A 17 -1.81 -8.58 -2.59
CA LEU A 17 -0.42 -8.88 -2.21
C LEU A 17 0.57 -8.52 -3.32
N LYS A 18 0.23 -8.78 -4.59
CA LYS A 18 1.01 -8.30 -5.75
C LYS A 18 1.06 -6.78 -5.80
N PHE A 19 -0.04 -6.10 -5.47
CA PHE A 19 -0.02 -4.66 -5.34
C PHE A 19 0.90 -4.21 -4.20
N LEU A 20 0.87 -4.87 -3.05
CA LEU A 20 1.74 -4.54 -1.92
C LEU A 20 3.21 -4.89 -2.12
N SER A 21 3.58 -5.81 -3.01
CA SER A 21 4.96 -6.31 -3.18
C SER A 21 6.01 -5.30 -3.67
N ASP A 22 5.65 -4.01 -3.79
CA ASP A 22 6.57 -2.92 -4.05
C ASP A 22 7.24 -2.46 -2.76
N ARG A 23 8.57 -2.35 -2.81
CA ARG A 23 9.40 -2.01 -1.65
C ARG A 23 8.99 -0.69 -0.99
N ASN A 24 8.70 0.34 -1.76
CA ASN A 24 8.36 1.65 -1.20
C ASN A 24 6.95 1.66 -0.62
N ARG A 25 5.99 0.96 -1.26
CA ARG A 25 4.66 0.77 -0.68
C ARG A 25 4.71 0.01 0.64
N MET A 26 5.49 -1.07 0.72
CA MET A 26 5.67 -1.80 1.98
C MET A 26 6.27 -0.89 3.06
N ARG A 27 7.32 -0.13 2.74
CA ARG A 27 7.92 0.82 3.70
C ARG A 27 6.90 1.82 4.23
N ILE A 28 6.14 2.46 3.34
CA ILE A 28 5.06 3.40 3.71
C ILE A 28 4.02 2.73 4.60
N VAL A 29 3.52 1.56 4.22
CA VAL A 29 2.49 0.84 4.98
C VAL A 29 3.03 0.42 6.35
N THR A 30 4.27 -0.06 6.45
CA THR A 30 4.86 -0.45 7.74
C THR A 30 5.11 0.74 8.66
N THR A 31 5.47 1.91 8.12
CA THR A 31 5.60 3.14 8.91
C THR A 31 4.22 3.57 9.43
N LEU A 32 3.23 3.67 8.54
CA LEU A 32 1.87 4.08 8.90
C LEU A 32 1.12 3.07 9.80
N ALA A 33 1.54 1.80 9.78
CA ALA A 33 1.00 0.78 10.69
C ALA A 33 1.51 0.93 12.13
N ARG A 34 2.63 1.63 12.33
CA ARG A 34 3.21 1.89 13.65
C ARG A 34 2.63 3.16 14.26
N GLU A 35 2.48 4.21 13.46
CA GLU A 35 1.94 5.50 13.91
C GLU A 35 1.33 6.31 12.76
N GLU A 36 0.48 7.28 13.10
CA GLU A 36 0.00 8.26 12.12
C GLU A 36 1.10 9.29 11.85
N THR A 37 1.57 9.36 10.61
CA THR A 37 2.75 10.15 10.21
C THR A 37 2.39 11.17 9.13
N CYS A 38 2.92 12.39 9.21
CA CYS A 38 2.73 13.36 8.13
C CYS A 38 3.51 12.95 6.86
N VAL A 39 3.13 13.50 5.71
CA VAL A 39 3.85 13.25 4.45
C VAL A 39 5.29 13.78 4.52
N CYS A 40 5.53 14.84 5.27
CA CYS A 40 6.86 15.40 5.55
C CYS A 40 7.79 14.36 6.19
N ASP A 41 7.37 13.83 7.33
CA ASP A 41 8.14 12.84 8.08
C ASP A 41 8.33 11.54 7.26
N LEU A 42 7.34 11.15 6.44
CA LEU A 42 7.50 10.01 5.52
C LEU A 42 8.57 10.25 4.46
N ILE A 43 8.71 11.48 3.95
CA ILE A 43 9.76 11.83 2.98
C ILE A 43 11.13 11.70 3.64
N ASP A 44 11.25 12.23 4.86
CA ASP A 44 12.50 12.27 5.61
C ASP A 44 12.91 10.87 6.10
N GLU A 45 12.00 10.11 6.71
CA GLU A 45 12.28 8.75 7.23
C GLU A 45 12.55 7.76 6.10
N LEU A 46 11.83 7.87 4.98
CA LEU A 46 11.96 6.91 3.89
C LEU A 46 13.04 7.30 2.86
N GLU A 47 13.63 8.49 2.98
CA GLU A 47 14.58 9.05 2.02
C GLU A 47 14.03 9.00 0.57
N LEU A 48 12.73 9.29 0.42
CA LEU A 48 12.03 9.26 -0.86
C LEU A 48 11.64 10.67 -1.27
N SER A 49 11.62 10.95 -2.57
CA SER A 49 11.15 12.25 -3.05
C SER A 49 9.65 12.43 -2.81
N GLN A 50 9.22 13.67 -2.56
CA GLN A 50 7.81 14.02 -2.38
C GLN A 50 6.89 13.52 -3.51
N PRO A 51 7.24 13.64 -4.81
CA PRO A 51 6.40 13.11 -5.89
C PRO A 51 6.21 11.59 -5.81
N LEU A 52 7.26 10.87 -5.40
CA LEU A 52 7.22 9.41 -5.27
C LEU A 52 6.38 8.96 -4.08
N VAL A 53 6.54 9.61 -2.92
CA VAL A 53 5.70 9.36 -1.73
C VAL A 53 4.23 9.63 -2.07
N SER A 54 3.93 10.77 -2.68
CA SER A 54 2.57 11.15 -3.07
C SER A 54 1.94 10.17 -4.06
N TYR A 55 2.72 9.69 -5.05
CA TYR A 55 2.29 8.67 -6.01
C TYR A 55 1.91 7.35 -5.32
N HIS A 56 2.74 6.87 -4.39
CA HIS A 56 2.46 5.65 -3.65
C HIS A 56 1.26 5.81 -2.70
N LEU A 57 1.16 6.92 -1.96
CA LEU A 57 0.02 7.21 -1.10
C LEU A 57 -1.30 7.29 -1.89
N ALA A 58 -1.30 7.93 -3.05
CA ALA A 58 -2.50 7.98 -3.90
C ALA A 58 -2.96 6.58 -4.34
N LYS A 59 -2.02 5.71 -4.70
CA LYS A 59 -2.33 4.31 -5.05
C LYS A 59 -2.83 3.52 -3.84
N LEU A 60 -2.18 3.65 -2.68
CA LEU A 60 -2.58 3.00 -1.44
C LEU A 60 -3.99 3.42 -0.99
N ARG A 61 -4.33 4.71 -1.12
CA ARG A 61 -5.68 5.24 -0.82
C ARG A 61 -6.72 4.66 -1.77
N LYS A 62 -6.42 4.60 -3.08
CA LYS A 62 -7.32 3.98 -4.07
C LYS A 62 -7.56 2.49 -3.80
N ALA A 63 -6.57 1.79 -3.25
CA ALA A 63 -6.70 0.40 -2.83
C ALA A 63 -7.38 0.24 -1.45
N GLY A 64 -7.75 1.33 -0.78
CA GLY A 64 -8.38 1.30 0.56
C GLY A 64 -7.43 0.92 1.70
N LEU A 65 -6.11 0.89 1.45
CA LEU A 65 -5.12 0.42 2.43
C LEU A 65 -4.62 1.51 3.39
N VAL A 66 -4.77 2.79 3.03
CA VAL A 66 -4.45 3.92 3.90
C VAL A 66 -5.54 4.99 3.82
N ARG A 67 -5.65 5.82 4.85
CA ARG A 67 -6.61 6.93 4.94
C ARG A 67 -5.86 8.25 5.21
N ALA A 68 -6.56 9.36 5.06
CA ALA A 68 -6.06 10.70 5.38
C ALA A 68 -6.68 11.19 6.67
#